data_AF-A0A841PUW9-F1
#
_entry.id   AF-A0A841PUW9-F1
#
_cell.length_a   1.000
_cell.length_b   1.000
_cell.length_c   1.000
_cell.angle_alpha   90.00
_cell.angle_beta   90.00
_cell.angle_gamma   90.00
#
_symmetry.space_group_name_H-M   'P 1'
#
loop_
_entity.id
_entity.type
_entity.pdbx_description
1 polymer ?
#
loop_
_entity_poly.entity_id
_entity_poly.type
_entity_poly.pdbx_seq_one_letter_code
_entity_poly.pdbx_strand_id
1 'polypeptide(L)' 'MESCPIDHTPEQVKEKLESQQNFLPSEVYEHANQLLKRELSQETLNELFHLLKKYDLAEPQEQEQRNSALLQLS' A
#
# COMPACT_ATOMS: atom_id res chain seq x y z
N MET A 1 -14.95 3.45 -0.81
CA MET A 1 -14.84 2.50 -1.92
C MET A 1 -14.74 3.30 -3.21
N GLU A 2 -13.56 3.85 -3.49
CA GLU A 2 -13.28 4.41 -4.80
C GLU A 2 -13.06 3.19 -5.72
N SER A 3 -14.01 2.89 -6.62
CA SER A 3 -13.76 1.90 -7.66
C SER A 3 -12.63 2.42 -8.53
N CYS A 4 -11.44 1.83 -8.40
CA CYS A 4 -10.34 2.11 -9.31
C CYS A 4 -10.77 1.68 -10.72
N PRO A 5 -10.80 2.59 -11.71
CA PRO A 5 -11.20 2.24 -13.08
C PRO A 5 -10.09 1.51 -13.85
N ILE A 6 -8.90 1.37 -13.24
CA ILE A 6 -7.70 0.79 -13.84
C ILE A 6 -7.13 -0.20 -12.83
N ASP A 7 -6.89 -1.44 -13.27
CA ASP A 7 -6.17 -2.45 -12.51
C ASP A 7 -4.70 -2.05 -12.35
N HIS A 8 -4.23 -1.95 -11.11
CA HIS A 8 -2.84 -1.63 -10.82
C HIS A 8 -1.96 -2.87 -10.86
N THR A 9 -0.86 -2.78 -11.59
CA THR A 9 0.12 -3.87 -11.66
C THR A 9 0.98 -3.92 -10.39
N PRO A 10 1.50 -5.10 -10.00
CA PRO A 10 2.42 -5.21 -8.88
C PRO A 10 3.63 -4.27 -8.97
N GLU A 11 4.10 -4.01 -10.20
CA GLU A 11 5.19 -3.07 -10.46
C GLU A 11 4.83 -1.63 -10.09
N GLN A 12 3.64 -1.15 -10.50
CA GLN A 12 3.15 0.18 -10.13
C GLN A 12 3.01 0.34 -8.62
N VAL A 13 2.49 -0.70 -7.95
CA VAL A 13 2.35 -0.71 -6.50
C VAL A 13 3.72 -0.70 -5.80
N LYS A 14 4.68 -1.46 -6.33
CA LYS A 14 6.05 -1.50 -5.82
C LYS A 14 6.75 -0.15 -5.97
N GLU A 15 6.69 0.47 -7.15
CA GLU A 15 7.26 1.81 -7.37
C GLU A 15 6.66 2.83 -6.38
N LYS A 16 5.35 2.74 -6.13
CA LYS A 16 4.65 3.58 -5.15
C LYS A 16 5.10 3.34 -3.70
N LEU A 17 5.34 2.08 -3.35
CA LEU A 17 5.84 1.68 -2.04
C LEU A 17 7.27 2.21 -1.82
N GLU A 18 8.14 2.04 -2.82
CA GLU A 18 9.53 2.54 -2.78
C GLU A 18 9.58 4.08 -2.71
N SER A 19 8.71 4.78 -3.45
CA SER A 19 8.63 6.25 -3.37
C SER A 19 8.22 6.77 -1.99
N GLN A 20 7.56 5.93 -1.18
CA GLN A 20 7.07 6.30 0.15
C GLN A 20 7.82 5.63 1.29
N GLN A 21 8.87 4.87 0.98
CA GLN A 21 9.69 4.18 1.97
C GLN A 21 10.21 5.11 3.08
N ASN A 22 10.52 6.37 2.76
CA ASN A 22 10.99 7.36 3.74
C ASN A 22 9.90 7.88 4.68
N PHE A 23 8.62 7.73 4.32
CA PHE A 23 7.47 8.17 5.12
C PHE A 23 6.81 6.98 5.84
N LEU A 24 6.99 5.78 5.32
CA LEU A 24 6.42 4.56 5.87
C LEU A 24 7.26 4.02 7.02
N PRO A 25 6.63 3.45 8.07
CA PRO A 25 7.35 2.67 9.06
C PRO A 25 7.97 1.43 8.41
N SER A 26 9.16 1.05 8.85
CA SER A 26 9.91 -0.09 8.31
C SER A 26 9.11 -1.39 8.33
N GLU A 27 8.35 -1.64 9.40
CA GLU A 27 7.50 -2.84 9.55
C GLU A 27 6.43 -2.93 8.44
N VAL A 28 5.73 -1.81 8.18
CA VAL A 28 4.69 -1.74 7.15
C VAL A 28 5.29 -1.90 5.75
N TYR A 29 6.44 -1.25 5.51
CA TYR A 29 7.16 -1.38 4.24
C TYR A 29 7.58 -2.83 3.97
N GLU A 30 8.18 -3.50 4.97
CA GLU A 30 8.58 -4.89 4.83
C GLU A 30 7.39 -5.82 4.59
N HIS A 31 6.28 -5.63 5.29
CA HIS A 31 5.06 -6.41 5.08
C HIS A 31 4.48 -6.23 3.67
N ALA A 32 4.32 -4.98 3.22
CA ALA A 32 3.85 -4.68 1.87
C ALA A 32 4.79 -5.24 0.78
N ASN A 33 6.10 -5.15 0.99
CA ASN A 33 7.10 -5.72 0.08
C ASN A 33 7.02 -7.26 0.05
N GLN A 34 6.80 -7.89 1.21
CA GLN A 34 6.56 -9.34 1.26
C GLN A 34 5.28 -9.77 0.56
N LEU A 35 4.19 -8.99 0.68
CA LEU A 35 2.94 -9.25 -0.05
C LEU A 35 3.19 -9.20 -1.56
N LEU A 36 3.90 -8.18 -2.05
CA LEU A 36 4.22 -8.02 -3.48
C LEU A 36 5.13 -9.11 -4.06
N LYS A 37 5.82 -9.89 -3.20
CA LYS A 37 6.59 -11.08 -3.62
C LYS A 37 5.70 -12.31 -3.86
N ARG A 38 4.43 -12.26 -3.44
CA ARG A 38 3.44 -13.32 -3.60
C ARG A 38 2.55 -13.00 -4.81
N GLU A 39 1.83 -14.00 -5.29
CA GLU A 39 0.79 -13.76 -6.29
C GLU A 39 -0.43 -13.14 -5.59
N LEU A 40 -0.65 -11.84 -5.80
CA LEU A 40 -1.76 -11.08 -5.21
C LEU A 40 -2.90 -10.95 -6.21
N SER A 41 -4.13 -10.91 -5.69
CA SER A 41 -5.31 -10.60 -6.49
C SER A 41 -5.33 -9.10 -6.86
N GLN A 42 -5.99 -8.76 -7.96
CA GLN A 42 -6.14 -7.36 -8.38
C GLN A 42 -6.80 -6.49 -7.30
N GLU A 43 -7.76 -7.03 -6.56
CA GLU A 43 -8.39 -6.34 -5.43
C GLU A 43 -7.35 -5.93 -4.37
N THR A 44 -6.48 -6.85 -3.99
CA THR A 44 -5.40 -6.60 -3.02
C THR A 44 -4.40 -5.57 -3.55
N LEU A 45 -4.00 -5.66 -4.82
CA LEU A 45 -3.08 -4.70 -5.44
C LEU A 45 -3.68 -3.29 -5.49
N ASN A 46 -4.95 -3.19 -5.88
CA ASN A 46 -5.68 -1.94 -5.92
C ASN A 46 -5.79 -1.36 -4.52
N GLU A 47 -6.17 -2.17 -3.52
CA GLU A 47 -6.27 -1.72 -2.13
C GLU A 47 -4.92 -1.26 -1.57
N LEU A 48 -3.83 -2.01 -1.80
CA LEU A 48 -2.48 -1.63 -1.38
C LEU A 48 -2.10 -0.28 -1.98
N PHE A 49 -2.36 -0.09 -3.28
CA PHE A 49 -2.10 1.18 -3.95
C PHE A 49 -2.91 2.34 -3.37
N HIS A 50 -4.19 2.11 -3.06
CA HIS A 50 -5.06 3.12 -2.45
C HIS A 50 -4.61 3.52 -1.04
N LEU A 51 -4.19 2.55 -0.22
CA LEU A 51 -3.67 2.82 1.12
C LEU A 51 -2.38 3.65 1.05
N LEU A 52 -1.52 3.33 0.08
CA LEU A 52 -0.31 4.09 -0.21
C LEU A 52 -0.61 5.46 -0.86
N LYS A 53 -1.69 5.62 -1.59
CA LYS A 53 -1.99 6.87 -2.32
C LYS A 53 -2.14 8.05 -1.35
N LYS A 54 -1.36 9.12 -1.57
CA LYS A 54 -1.33 10.32 -0.72
C LYS A 54 -1.00 10.00 0.75
N TYR A 55 -0.24 8.96 1.04
CA TYR A 55 0.16 8.64 2.41
C TYR A 55 1.10 9.73 2.96
N ASP A 56 1.96 10.30 2.11
CA ASP A 56 2.81 11.46 2.44
C ASP A 56 2.03 12.70 2.90
N LEU A 57 0.79 12.86 2.42
CA LEU A 57 -0.11 13.98 2.77
C LEU A 57 -1.12 13.60 3.86
N ALA A 58 -1.16 12.36 4.31
CA ALA A 58 -2.12 11.90 5.31
C ALA A 58 -1.71 12.38 6.71
N GLU A 59 -2.68 12.72 7.55
CA GLU A 59 -2.40 13.07 8.95
C GLU A 59 -1.87 11.86 9.74
N PRO A 60 -1.11 12.06 10.84
CA PRO A 60 -0.52 10.96 11.60
C PRO A 60 -1.55 9.89 12.03
N GLN A 61 -2.77 10.31 12.36
CA GLN A 61 -3.85 9.40 12.74
C GLN A 61 -4.35 8.56 11.56
N GLU A 62 -4.47 9.16 10.36
CA GLU A 62 -4.80 8.42 9.14
C GLU A 62 -3.66 7.49 8.72
N GLN A 63 -2.41 7.93 8.87
CA GLN A 63 -1.24 7.08 8.63
C GLN A 63 -1.27 5.83 9.50
N GLU A 64 -1.59 5.96 10.79
CA GLU A 64 -1.70 4.82 11.70
C GLU A 64 -2.83 3.84 11.30
N GLN A 65 -3.99 4.38 10.87
CA GLN A 65 -5.08 3.56 10.34
C GLN A 65 -4.68 2.81 9.07
N ARG A 66 -3.97 3.48 8.16
CA ARG A 66 -3.45 2.87 6.92
C ARG A 66 -2.39 1.82 7.22
N ASN A 67 -1.51 2.08 8.19
CA ASN A 67 -0.50 1.12 8.64
C ASN A 67 -1.17 -0.15 9.17
N SER A 68 -2.18 0.00 10.01
CA SER A 68 -2.96 -1.13 10.51
C SER A 68 -3.62 -1.90 9.37
N ALA A 69 -4.26 -1.21 8.42
CA ALA A 69 -4.87 -1.86 7.25
C ALA A 69 -3.85 -2.60 6.37
N LEU A 70 -2.69 -1.98 6.12
CA LEU A 70 -1.59 -2.60 5.37
C LEU A 70 -1.06 -3.87 6.04
N LEU A 71 -0.96 -3.88 7.38
CA LEU A 71 -0.52 -5.05 8.13
C LEU A 71 -1.59 -6.16 8.20
N GLN A 72 -2.87 -5.81 8.05
CA GLN A 72 -3.97 -6.78 8.02
C GLN A 72 -4.19 -7.42 6.65
N LEU A 73 -3.65 -6.82 5.58
CA LEU A 73 -3.68 -7.40 4.25
C LEU A 73 -2.90 -8.73 4.21
N SER A 74 -3.54 -9.78 3.69
CA SER A 74 -3.04 -11.16 3.68
C SER A 74 -3.28 -11.87 2.36
#